data_AF-A0A7Y3IZI4-F1
#
_entry.id   AF-A0A7Y3IZI4-F1
#
_cell.length_a   1.000
_cell.length_b   1.000
_cell.length_c   1.000
_cell.angle_alpha   90.00
_cell.angle_beta   90.00
_cell.angle_gamma   90.00
#
_symmetry.space_group_name_H-M   'P 1'
#
loop_
_entity.id
_entity.type
_entity.pdbx_description
1 polymer ?
#
loop_
_entity_poly.entity_id
_entity_poly.type
_entity_poly.pdbx_seq_one_letter_code
_entity_poly.pdbx_strand_id
1 'polypeptide(L)'
;MVGRHAVFYDRQGRDWDAKVIRLIENPISVREAFWTPYRRLGRMFADQVQKIARAREQSVEQSATKTLDNATKSLSPTTAPAAAFDVGRFAGIFAAIGLAVGAIGTALASVMAGFLALHVWQMPMALLGVLAVISGPSMIMAWFKLHSRNLGPILEGNGWAINTRARINIAFGTALTQLAQLPPGAERSLIDPYAEKRQPWLVYFLGGVLVVLAVLWWHRHKSG
;
A
#
# COMPACT_ATOMS: atom_id res chain seq x y z
N MET A 1 -1.44 -4.46 6.66
CA MET A 1 -0.78 -5.78 6.57
C MET A 1 -1.35 -6.67 7.66
N VAL A 2 -1.60 -7.93 7.34
CA VAL A 2 -2.05 -8.96 8.31
C VAL A 2 -0.85 -9.35 9.18
N GLY A 3 -1.08 -9.61 10.48
CA GLY A 3 -0.03 -10.03 11.42
C GLY A 3 0.69 -8.90 12.17
N ARG A 4 0.28 -7.63 12.01
CA ARG A 4 0.77 -6.53 12.85
C ARG A 4 0.14 -6.61 14.25
N HIS A 5 0.95 -6.35 15.28
CA HIS A 5 0.51 -6.22 16.67
C HIS A 5 0.02 -4.80 16.92
N ALA A 6 -1.05 -4.67 17.69
CA ALA A 6 -1.63 -3.42 18.14
C ALA A 6 -2.00 -3.56 19.62
N VAL A 7 -1.98 -2.47 20.38
CA VAL A 7 -2.43 -2.46 21.77
C VAL A 7 -3.87 -1.98 21.81
N PHE A 8 -4.77 -2.77 22.40
CA PHE A 8 -6.16 -2.40 22.64
C PHE A 8 -6.34 -2.05 24.11
N TYR A 9 -6.87 -0.85 24.36
CA TYR A 9 -7.22 -0.41 25.71
C TYR A 9 -8.71 -0.62 25.96
N ASP A 10 -9.03 -1.42 26.98
CA ASP A 10 -10.41 -1.61 27.46
C ASP A 10 -10.90 -0.37 28.23
N ARG A 11 -12.22 -0.21 28.39
CA ARG A 11 -12.85 0.87 29.17
C ARG A 11 -12.41 0.89 30.65
N GLN A 12 -11.84 -0.21 31.12
CA GLN A 12 -11.29 -0.37 32.47
C GLN A 12 -9.80 -0.04 32.56
N GLY A 13 -9.19 0.49 31.49
CA GLY A 13 -7.77 0.88 31.46
C GLY A 13 -6.79 -0.29 31.34
N ARG A 14 -7.29 -1.51 31.05
CA ARG A 14 -6.45 -2.69 30.84
C ARG A 14 -5.94 -2.75 29.40
N ASP A 15 -4.67 -3.09 29.25
CA ASP A 15 -3.99 -3.26 27.99
C ASP A 15 -4.10 -4.72 27.49
N TRP A 16 -4.42 -4.86 26.22
CA TRP A 16 -4.55 -6.15 25.55
C TRP A 16 -3.70 -6.15 24.27
N ASP A 17 -2.94 -7.22 24.04
CA ASP A 17 -2.26 -7.43 22.76
C ASP A 17 -3.28 -7.89 21.70
N ALA A 18 -3.45 -7.09 20.66
CA ALA A 18 -4.35 -7.32 19.55
C ALA A 18 -3.56 -7.66 18.28
N LYS A 19 -3.80 -8.85 17.72
CA LYS A 19 -3.21 -9.27 16.45
C LYS A 19 -4.20 -9.08 15.31
N VAL A 20 -3.77 -8.41 14.23
CA VAL A 20 -4.61 -8.28 13.02
C VAL A 20 -4.67 -9.63 12.28
N ILE A 21 -5.80 -10.34 12.40
CA ILE A 21 -6.01 -11.69 11.81
C ILE A 21 -6.42 -11.61 10.34
N ARG A 22 -7.33 -10.70 9.99
CA ARG A 22 -7.87 -10.55 8.64
C ARG A 22 -8.07 -9.07 8.32
N LEU A 23 -7.62 -8.66 7.15
CA LEU A 23 -7.93 -7.34 6.60
C LEU A 23 -8.99 -7.51 5.52
N ILE A 24 -10.18 -6.96 5.77
CA ILE A 24 -11.29 -6.98 4.80
C ILE A 24 -11.31 -5.62 4.12
N GLU A 25 -10.80 -5.56 2.89
CA GLU A 25 -10.87 -4.35 2.06
C GLU A 25 -12.29 -4.23 1.47
N ASN A 26 -13.06 -3.25 1.95
CA ASN A 26 -14.35 -2.89 1.35
C ASN A 26 -14.21 -1.60 0.53
N PRO A 27 -14.77 -1.54 -0.68
CA PRO A 27 -14.65 -0.36 -1.54
C PRO A 27 -15.36 0.82 -0.89
N ILE A 28 -14.68 1.96 -0.80
CA ILE A 28 -15.22 3.20 -0.19
C ILE A 28 -16.02 4.00 -1.24
N SER A 29 -15.62 3.95 -2.51
CA SER A 29 -16.27 4.59 -3.65
C SER A 29 -16.17 3.75 -4.93
N VAL A 30 -17.03 4.05 -5.92
CA VAL A 30 -16.97 3.40 -7.25
C VAL A 30 -15.66 3.72 -7.97
N ARG A 31 -15.13 4.95 -7.82
CA ARG A 31 -13.85 5.36 -8.39
C ARG A 31 -12.68 4.55 -7.82
N GLU A 32 -12.71 4.25 -6.53
CA GLU A 32 -11.68 3.40 -5.94
C GLU A 32 -11.80 1.96 -6.43
N ALA A 33 -13.02 1.45 -6.59
CA ALA A 33 -13.27 0.12 -7.14
C ALA A 33 -12.83 -0.06 -8.59
N PHE A 34 -12.71 1.02 -9.37
CA PHE A 34 -12.11 0.96 -10.71
C PHE A 34 -10.65 0.50 -10.67
N TRP A 35 -9.89 0.87 -9.63
CA TRP A 35 -8.46 0.57 -9.51
C TRP A 35 -8.14 -0.73 -8.75
N THR A 36 -9.11 -1.32 -8.05
CA THR A 36 -8.90 -2.55 -7.26
C THR A 36 -8.41 -3.75 -8.08
N PRO A 37 -8.88 -4.07 -9.31
CA PRO A 37 -8.37 -5.22 -10.05
C PRO A 37 -6.88 -5.07 -10.39
N TYR A 38 -6.46 -3.86 -10.78
CA TYR A 38 -5.05 -3.55 -11.08
C TYR A 38 -4.15 -3.66 -9.85
N ARG A 39 -4.60 -3.13 -8.70
CA ARG A 39 -3.87 -3.28 -7.43
C ARG A 39 -3.76 -4.74 -7.02
N ARG A 40 -4.79 -5.56 -7.25
CA ARG A 40 -4.78 -7.00 -6.94
C ARG A 40 -3.78 -7.75 -7.81
N LEU A 41 -3.75 -7.48 -9.11
CA LEU A 41 -2.75 -8.03 -10.02
C LEU A 41 -1.33 -7.66 -9.60
N GLY A 42 -1.08 -6.39 -9.26
CA GLY A 42 0.23 -5.95 -8.76
C GLY A 42 0.69 -6.70 -7.51
N ARG A 43 -0.22 -6.96 -6.56
CA ARG A 43 0.08 -7.80 -5.38
C ARG A 43 0.44 -9.23 -5.77
N MET A 44 -0.30 -9.84 -6.70
CA MET A 44 0.01 -11.20 -7.19
C MET A 44 1.38 -11.27 -7.88
N PHE A 45 1.74 -10.25 -8.66
CA PHE A 45 3.08 -10.16 -9.25
C PHE A 45 4.16 -10.02 -8.18
N ALA A 46 3.95 -9.17 -7.18
CA ALA A 46 4.87 -9.03 -6.06
C ALA A 46 5.05 -10.35 -5.30
N ASP A 47 3.96 -11.08 -5.05
CA ASP A 47 4.00 -12.39 -4.41
C ASP A 47 4.79 -13.41 -5.26
N GLN A 48 4.62 -13.39 -6.58
CA GLN A 48 5.34 -14.30 -7.48
C GLN A 48 6.84 -13.96 -7.55
N VAL A 49 7.20 -12.68 -7.60
CA VAL A 49 8.59 -12.23 -7.52
C VAL A 49 9.21 -12.63 -6.18
N GLN A 50 8.46 -12.46 -5.08
CA GLN A 50 8.93 -12.86 -3.75
C GLN A 50 9.13 -14.38 -3.64
N LYS A 51 8.26 -15.19 -4.26
CA LYS A 51 8.44 -16.65 -4.32
C LYS A 51 9.71 -17.04 -5.09
N ILE A 52 9.99 -16.37 -6.22
CA ILE A 52 11.20 -16.62 -7.01
C ILE A 52 12.44 -16.22 -6.21
N ALA A 53 12.41 -15.08 -5.51
CA ALA A 53 13.50 -14.65 -4.65
C ALA A 53 13.78 -15.67 -3.52
N ARG A 54 12.73 -16.15 -2.84
CA ARG A 54 12.85 -17.19 -1.81
C ARG A 54 13.35 -18.52 -2.37
N ALA A 55 12.90 -18.92 -3.56
CA ALA A 55 13.38 -20.15 -4.21
C ALA A 55 14.85 -20.05 -4.63
N ARG A 56 15.29 -18.87 -5.11
CA ARG A 56 16.70 -18.57 -5.37
C ARG A 56 17.53 -18.65 -4.10
N GLU A 57 17.08 -18.04 -3.01
CA GLU A 57 17.75 -18.08 -1.71
C GLU A 57 17.88 -19.51 -1.19
N GLN A 58 16.81 -20.31 -1.24
CA GLN A 58 16.86 -21.74 -0.91
C GLN A 58 17.80 -22.55 -1.82
N SER A 59 17.86 -22.24 -3.13
CA SER A 59 18.78 -22.90 -4.05
C SER A 59 20.24 -22.54 -3.79
N VAL A 60 20.50 -21.31 -3.32
CA VAL A 60 21.84 -20.84 -2.94
C VAL A 60 22.26 -21.47 -1.62
N GLU A 61 21.37 -21.55 -0.62
CA GLU A 61 21.61 -22.29 0.62
C GLU A 61 21.86 -23.78 0.36
N GLN A 62 21.06 -24.41 -0.50
CA GLN A 62 21.27 -25.81 -0.90
C GLN A 62 22.56 -26.03 -1.70
N SER A 63 23.01 -25.03 -2.47
CA SER A 63 24.29 -25.11 -3.19
C SER A 63 25.45 -24.91 -2.22
N ALA A 64 25.31 -24.02 -1.24
CA ALA A 64 26.29 -23.78 -0.18
C ALA A 64 26.46 -25.01 0.72
N THR A 65 25.37 -25.67 1.12
CA THR A 65 25.43 -26.94 1.87
C THR A 65 26.04 -28.05 1.02
N LYS A 66 25.68 -28.17 -0.27
CA LYS A 66 26.31 -29.14 -1.18
C LYS A 66 27.80 -28.86 -1.40
N THR A 67 28.26 -27.61 -1.44
CA THR A 67 29.69 -27.30 -1.52
C THR A 67 30.43 -27.62 -0.23
N LEU A 68 29.79 -27.46 0.93
CA LEU A 68 30.32 -27.87 2.22
C LEU A 68 30.41 -29.40 2.33
N ASP A 69 29.36 -30.10 1.90
CA ASP A 69 29.32 -31.57 1.84
C ASP A 69 30.37 -32.10 0.85
N ASN A 70 30.53 -31.48 -0.31
CA ASN A 70 31.55 -31.86 -1.30
C ASN A 70 32.99 -31.53 -0.85
N ALA A 71 33.19 -30.44 -0.10
CA ALA A 71 34.50 -30.15 0.52
C ALA A 71 34.85 -31.19 1.60
N THR A 72 33.85 -31.70 2.32
CA THR A 72 34.01 -32.79 3.29
C THR A 72 34.22 -34.15 2.60
N LYS A 73 33.67 -34.33 1.39
CA LYS A 73 33.80 -35.54 0.55
C LYS A 73 35.09 -35.60 -0.29
N SER A 74 35.84 -34.50 -0.37
CA SER A 74 37.14 -34.43 -1.07
C SER A 74 38.28 -35.19 -0.37
N LEU A 75 38.00 -35.91 0.73
CA LEU A 75 38.96 -36.77 1.44
C LEU A 75 38.79 -38.27 1.12
N SER A 76 38.04 -38.66 0.08
CA SER A 76 37.93 -40.07 -0.31
C SER A 76 37.70 -40.22 -1.83
N PRO A 77 38.54 -40.98 -2.55
CA PRO A 77 38.30 -41.26 -3.95
C PRO A 77 37.32 -42.42 -4.05
N THR A 78 36.07 -42.17 -4.39
CA THR A 78 35.19 -43.24 -4.87
C THR A 78 34.25 -42.70 -5.94
N THR A 79 34.57 -43.07 -7.17
CA THR A 79 33.72 -42.96 -8.35
C THR A 79 32.41 -43.71 -8.10
N ALA A 80 31.32 -42.99 -7.90
CA ALA A 80 29.97 -43.53 -7.96
C ALA A 80 29.40 -43.28 -9.37
N PRO A 81 28.67 -44.25 -9.97
CA PRO A 81 28.20 -44.14 -11.34
C PRO A 81 27.20 -42.99 -11.47
N ALA A 82 27.41 -42.16 -12.50
CA ALA A 82 26.50 -41.08 -12.84
C ALA A 82 25.10 -41.67 -13.13
N ALA A 83 24.10 -41.25 -12.35
CA ALA A 83 22.71 -41.56 -12.63
C ALA A 83 22.40 -41.16 -14.08
N ALA A 84 21.87 -42.10 -14.85
CA ALA A 84 21.54 -41.88 -16.26
C ALA A 84 20.62 -40.65 -16.38
N PHE A 85 21.13 -39.63 -17.07
CA PHE A 85 20.39 -38.40 -17.33
C PHE A 85 19.25 -38.75 -18.29
N ASP A 86 18.01 -38.74 -17.79
CA ASP A 86 16.84 -39.24 -18.52
C ASP A 86 16.38 -38.22 -19.58
N VAL A 87 17.11 -38.16 -20.68
CA VAL A 87 16.97 -37.16 -21.77
C VAL A 87 15.55 -37.12 -22.33
N GLY A 88 14.83 -38.24 -22.38
CA GLY A 88 13.44 -38.28 -22.86
C GLY A 88 12.47 -37.54 -21.94
N ARG A 89 12.62 -37.71 -20.62
CA ARG A 89 11.82 -36.98 -19.63
C ARG A 89 12.12 -35.49 -19.66
N PHE A 90 13.39 -35.11 -19.83
CA PHE A 90 13.78 -33.71 -19.98
C PHE A 90 13.31 -33.12 -21.31
N ALA A 91 13.45 -33.82 -22.44
CA ALA A 91 12.97 -33.38 -23.74
C ALA A 91 11.46 -33.13 -23.74
N GLY A 92 10.67 -33.98 -23.09
CA GLY A 92 9.23 -33.78 -22.92
C GLY A 92 8.89 -32.53 -22.09
N ILE A 93 9.60 -32.30 -20.99
CA ILE A 93 9.41 -31.10 -20.15
C ILE A 93 9.84 -29.83 -20.90
N PHE A 94 10.96 -29.86 -21.61
CA PHE A 94 11.44 -28.72 -22.40
C PHE A 94 10.55 -28.43 -23.61
N ALA A 95 10.03 -29.47 -24.27
CA ALA A 95 9.03 -29.31 -25.34
C ALA A 95 7.73 -28.71 -24.81
N ALA A 96 7.24 -29.15 -23.64
CA ALA A 96 6.04 -28.61 -23.03
C ALA A 96 6.21 -27.14 -22.60
N ILE A 97 7.35 -26.80 -21.97
CA ILE A 97 7.66 -25.41 -21.60
C ILE A 97 7.84 -24.55 -22.87
N GLY A 98 8.56 -25.05 -23.87
CA GLY A 98 8.78 -24.36 -25.14
C GLY A 98 7.47 -24.08 -25.88
N LEU A 99 6.55 -25.06 -25.91
CA LEU A 99 5.24 -24.91 -26.49
C LEU A 99 4.35 -23.95 -25.68
N ALA A 100 4.42 -23.99 -24.34
CA ALA A 100 3.69 -23.06 -23.47
C ALA A 100 4.17 -21.61 -23.65
N VAL A 101 5.49 -21.38 -23.68
CA VAL A 101 6.08 -20.06 -23.93
C VAL A 101 5.77 -19.59 -25.36
N GLY A 102 5.84 -20.50 -26.34
CA GLY A 102 5.46 -20.23 -27.73
C GLY A 102 3.99 -19.81 -27.86
N ALA A 103 3.07 -20.51 -27.19
CA ALA A 103 1.64 -20.19 -27.19
C ALA A 103 1.35 -18.84 -26.51
N ILE A 104 2.05 -18.50 -25.42
CA ILE A 104 1.97 -17.17 -24.82
C ILE A 104 2.48 -16.11 -25.80
N GLY A 105 3.60 -16.38 -26.47
CA GLY A 105 4.17 -15.51 -27.49
C GLY A 105 3.23 -15.25 -28.66
N THR A 106 2.59 -16.30 -29.20
CA THR A 106 1.62 -16.15 -30.29
C THR A 106 0.35 -15.44 -29.85
N ALA A 107 -0.12 -15.66 -28.62
CA ALA A 107 -1.26 -14.93 -28.06
C ALA A 107 -0.96 -13.42 -27.87
N LEU A 108 0.24 -13.07 -27.37
CA LEU A 108 0.65 -11.66 -27.26
C LEU A 108 0.83 -11.02 -28.64
N ALA A 109 1.42 -11.74 -29.59
CA ALA A 109 1.61 -11.27 -30.96
C ALA A 109 0.26 -11.04 -31.67
N SER A 110 -0.73 -11.93 -31.50
CA SER A 110 -2.05 -11.77 -32.10
C SER A 110 -2.81 -10.58 -31.51
N VAL A 111 -2.70 -10.35 -30.20
CA VAL A 111 -3.27 -9.15 -29.55
C VAL A 111 -2.62 -7.88 -30.08
N MET A 112 -1.29 -7.85 -30.21
CA MET A 112 -0.59 -6.70 -30.77
C MET A 112 -0.92 -6.45 -32.25
N ALA A 113 -0.93 -7.50 -33.06
CA ALA A 113 -1.30 -7.41 -34.46
C ALA A 113 -2.75 -6.91 -34.62
N GLY A 114 -3.69 -7.43 -33.82
CA GLY A 114 -5.07 -6.95 -33.79
C GLY A 114 -5.19 -5.48 -33.39
N PHE A 115 -4.39 -5.02 -32.42
CA PHE A 115 -4.36 -3.61 -32.00
C PHE A 115 -3.76 -2.68 -33.06
N LEU A 116 -2.71 -3.10 -33.77
CA LEU A 116 -2.11 -2.33 -34.86
C LEU A 116 -2.95 -2.32 -36.14
N ALA A 117 -3.78 -3.34 -36.36
CA ALA A 117 -4.71 -3.41 -37.48
C ALA A 117 -5.92 -2.45 -37.32
N LEU A 118 -6.16 -1.93 -36.11
CA LEU A 118 -7.23 -0.97 -35.86
C LEU A 118 -6.88 0.41 -36.42
N HIS A 119 -7.91 1.11 -36.92
CA HIS A 119 -7.74 2.52 -37.26
C HIS A 119 -7.30 3.31 -36.03
N VAL A 120 -6.48 4.35 -36.22
CA VAL A 120 -5.94 5.19 -35.14
C VAL A 120 -7.04 5.71 -34.19
N TRP A 121 -8.24 5.98 -34.72
CA TRP A 121 -9.40 6.38 -33.92
C TRP A 121 -10.03 5.26 -33.09
N GLN A 122 -9.93 4.00 -33.54
CA GLN A 122 -10.45 2.84 -32.83
C GLN A 122 -9.52 2.39 -31.69
N MET A 123 -8.22 2.70 -31.75
CA MET A 123 -7.26 2.38 -30.69
C MET A 123 -7.68 2.88 -29.28
N PRO A 124 -8.07 4.16 -29.07
CA PRO A 124 -8.52 4.61 -27.75
C PRO A 124 -9.82 3.94 -27.29
N MET A 125 -10.74 3.62 -28.21
CA MET A 125 -11.97 2.90 -27.87
C MET A 125 -11.70 1.45 -27.49
N ALA A 126 -10.79 0.77 -28.18
CA ALA A 126 -10.35 -0.57 -27.81
C ALA A 126 -9.71 -0.59 -26.41
N LEU A 127 -8.86 0.41 -26.11
CA LEU A 127 -8.25 0.55 -24.78
C LEU A 127 -9.31 0.78 -23.69
N LEU A 128 -10.29 1.67 -23.95
CA LEU A 128 -11.42 1.88 -23.03
C LEU A 128 -12.26 0.62 -22.85
N GLY A 129 -12.47 -0.16 -23.90
CA GLY A 129 -13.17 -1.44 -23.83
C GLY A 129 -12.45 -2.44 -22.92
N VAL A 130 -11.13 -2.60 -23.07
CA VAL A 130 -10.32 -3.46 -22.20
C VAL A 130 -10.34 -2.98 -20.75
N LEU A 131 -10.19 -1.66 -20.53
CA LEU A 131 -10.34 -1.06 -19.20
C LEU A 131 -11.70 -1.39 -18.59
N ALA A 132 -12.78 -1.19 -19.34
CA ALA A 132 -14.15 -1.46 -18.88
C ALA A 132 -14.43 -2.94 -18.61
N VAL A 133 -13.86 -3.87 -19.40
CA VAL A 133 -14.00 -5.31 -19.17
C VAL A 133 -13.30 -5.73 -17.87
N ILE A 134 -12.12 -5.17 -17.58
CA ILE A 134 -11.36 -5.47 -16.37
C ILE A 134 -11.98 -4.77 -15.14
N SER A 135 -12.37 -3.50 -15.25
CA SER A 135 -12.86 -2.68 -14.14
C SER A 135 -14.37 -2.80 -13.89
N GLY A 136 -15.14 -3.11 -14.93
CA GLY A 136 -16.60 -3.14 -14.92
C GLY A 136 -17.19 -4.04 -13.84
N PRO A 137 -16.79 -5.33 -13.75
CA PRO A 137 -17.30 -6.23 -12.71
C PRO A 137 -17.03 -5.71 -11.29
N SER A 138 -15.86 -5.11 -11.08
CA SER A 138 -15.48 -4.53 -9.78
C SER A 138 -16.34 -3.31 -9.42
N MET A 139 -16.57 -2.41 -10.39
CA MET A 139 -17.43 -1.25 -10.19
C MET A 139 -18.88 -1.65 -9.90
N ILE A 140 -19.40 -2.66 -10.59
CA ILE A 140 -20.76 -3.18 -10.36
C ILE A 140 -20.88 -3.78 -8.96
N MET A 141 -19.93 -4.63 -8.54
CA MET A 141 -19.92 -5.16 -7.17
C MET A 141 -19.83 -4.04 -6.13
N ALA A 142 -18.98 -3.04 -6.36
CA ALA A 142 -18.86 -1.91 -5.46
C ALA A 142 -20.16 -1.11 -5.39
N TRP A 143 -20.84 -0.89 -6.51
CA TRP A 143 -22.13 -0.20 -6.56
C TRP A 143 -23.19 -0.91 -5.71
N PHE A 144 -23.33 -2.24 -5.83
CA PHE A 144 -24.24 -3.02 -4.99
C PHE A 144 -23.89 -2.94 -3.50
N LYS A 145 -22.60 -3.03 -3.15
CA LYS A 145 -22.13 -2.92 -1.77
C LYS A 145 -22.29 -1.51 -1.19
N LEU A 146 -22.15 -0.48 -2.02
CA LEU A 146 -22.31 0.93 -1.64
C LEU A 146 -23.78 1.25 -1.37
N HIS A 147 -24.68 0.79 -2.23
CA HIS A 147 -26.11 1.06 -2.11
C HIS A 147 -26.77 0.32 -0.93
N SER A 148 -26.18 -0.78 -0.48
CA SER A 148 -26.68 -1.57 0.66
C SER A 148 -26.10 -1.15 2.02
N ARG A 149 -25.32 -0.06 2.11
CA ARG A 149 -24.73 0.41 3.37
C ARG A 149 -25.79 0.87 4.38
N ASN A 150 -25.76 0.29 5.58
CA ASN A 150 -26.64 0.62 6.70
C ASN A 150 -25.82 0.89 7.96
N LEU A 151 -26.16 1.94 8.72
CA LEU A 151 -25.52 2.26 10.00
C LEU A 151 -26.08 1.48 11.18
N GLY A 152 -27.27 0.87 11.05
CA GLY A 152 -27.93 0.13 12.13
C GLY A 152 -26.99 -0.80 12.91
N PRO A 153 -26.28 -1.74 12.24
CA PRO A 153 -25.37 -2.67 12.92
C PRO A 153 -24.20 -1.98 13.64
N ILE A 154 -23.72 -0.86 13.11
CA ILE A 154 -22.62 -0.11 13.74
C ILE A 154 -23.13 0.60 15.00
N LEU A 155 -24.33 1.19 14.96
CA LEU A 155 -24.93 1.91 16.08
C LEU A 155 -25.34 0.96 17.20
N GLU A 156 -25.93 -0.19 16.86
CA GLU A 156 -26.24 -1.26 17.83
C GLU A 156 -24.97 -1.74 18.55
N GLY A 157 -23.86 -1.91 17.82
CA GLY A 157 -22.56 -2.25 18.41
C GLY A 157 -21.98 -1.16 19.34
N ASN A 158 -22.40 0.09 19.19
CA ASN A 158 -22.03 1.20 20.08
C ASN A 158 -23.02 1.38 21.25
N GLY A 159 -24.02 0.50 21.39
CA GLY A 159 -25.03 0.56 22.46
C GLY A 159 -26.23 1.44 22.15
N TRP A 160 -26.38 1.92 20.90
CA TRP A 160 -27.53 2.70 20.46
C TRP A 160 -28.55 1.79 19.78
N ALA A 161 -29.76 1.69 20.35
CA ALA A 161 -30.85 0.91 19.76
C ALA A 161 -31.67 1.78 18.79
N ILE A 162 -31.38 1.69 17.48
CA ILE A 162 -32.10 2.44 16.45
C ILE A 162 -32.78 1.45 15.50
N ASN A 163 -34.11 1.37 15.55
CA ASN A 163 -34.93 0.41 14.78
C ASN A 163 -35.17 0.82 13.31
N THR A 164 -34.37 1.73 12.76
CA THR A 164 -34.55 2.23 11.40
C THR A 164 -33.43 1.74 10.49
N ARG A 165 -33.77 1.39 9.25
CA ARG A 165 -32.80 1.12 8.18
C ARG A 165 -32.14 2.45 7.77
N ALA A 166 -31.19 2.93 8.58
CA ALA A 166 -30.40 4.13 8.35
C ALA A 166 -29.41 3.89 7.19
N ARG A 167 -29.94 3.85 5.96
CA ARG A 167 -29.15 3.70 4.74
C ARG A 167 -28.28 4.94 4.54
N ILE A 168 -26.99 4.72 4.30
CA ILE A 168 -26.05 5.82 4.04
C ILE A 168 -26.23 6.27 2.60
N ASN A 169 -26.90 7.40 2.40
CA ASN A 169 -26.91 8.11 1.12
C ASN A 169 -25.93 9.30 1.15
N ILE A 170 -25.58 9.84 -0.02
CA ILE A 170 -24.64 10.98 -0.14
C ILE A 170 -25.12 12.16 0.69
N ALA A 171 -26.41 12.54 0.58
CA ALA A 171 -26.99 13.66 1.35
C ALA A 171 -26.89 13.47 2.88
N PHE A 172 -27.15 12.24 3.35
CA PHE A 172 -27.06 11.89 4.76
C PHE A 172 -25.61 11.85 5.24
N GLY A 173 -24.70 11.30 4.43
CA GLY A 173 -23.26 11.33 4.69
C GLY A 173 -22.72 12.76 4.76
N THR A 174 -23.12 13.63 3.83
CA THR A 174 -22.72 15.05 3.84
C THR A 174 -23.27 15.80 5.04
N ALA A 175 -24.46 15.47 5.54
CA ALA A 175 -24.98 16.06 6.77
C ALA A 175 -24.14 15.66 8.00
N LEU A 176 -23.69 14.41 8.04
CA LEU A 176 -22.83 13.90 9.13
C LEU A 176 -21.39 14.43 9.09
N THR A 177 -20.89 14.80 7.90
CA THR A 177 -19.52 15.31 7.72
C THR A 177 -19.48 16.81 7.43
N GLN A 178 -20.60 17.52 7.59
CA GLN A 178 -20.65 18.95 7.38
C GLN A 178 -19.78 19.63 8.44
N LEU A 179 -18.67 20.21 7.99
CA LEU A 179 -17.87 21.08 8.83
C LEU A 179 -18.65 22.37 9.08
N ALA A 180 -18.76 22.79 10.33
CA ALA A 180 -19.38 24.05 10.69
C ALA A 180 -18.65 25.21 9.99
N GLN A 181 -19.33 25.85 9.06
CA GLN A 181 -18.85 27.06 8.40
C GLN A 181 -19.38 28.28 9.16
N LEU A 182 -18.52 29.29 9.30
CA LEU A 182 -18.92 30.56 9.90
C LEU A 182 -19.89 31.28 8.94
N PRO A 183 -20.97 31.92 9.42
CA PRO A 183 -21.91 32.61 8.55
C PRO A 183 -21.22 33.68 7.70
N PRO A 184 -21.73 33.96 6.48
CA PRO A 184 -21.14 34.97 5.60
C PRO A 184 -21.13 36.33 6.31
N GLY A 185 -19.94 36.92 6.43
CA GLY A 185 -19.72 38.20 7.13
C GLY A 185 -19.24 38.09 8.59
N ALA A 186 -19.08 36.88 9.12
CA ALA A 186 -18.44 36.70 10.42
C ALA A 186 -16.92 36.60 10.26
N GLU A 187 -16.20 37.44 10.99
CA GLU A 187 -14.74 37.40 11.08
C GLU A 187 -14.33 36.57 12.29
N ARG A 188 -13.33 35.69 12.13
CA ARG A 188 -12.72 35.01 13.28
C ARG A 188 -11.87 36.04 14.02
N SER A 189 -12.31 36.45 15.21
CA SER A 189 -11.46 37.22 16.10
C SER A 189 -10.25 36.37 16.49
N LEU A 190 -9.10 36.66 15.88
CA LEU A 190 -7.79 36.15 16.27
C LEU A 190 -7.26 36.86 17.53
N ILE A 191 -7.99 37.86 18.02
CA ILE A 191 -7.72 38.54 19.28
C ILE A 191 -8.37 37.68 20.37
N ASP A 192 -7.56 36.80 20.96
CA ASP A 192 -7.89 36.10 22.19
C ASP A 192 -7.51 37.03 23.38
N PRO A 193 -8.50 37.59 24.10
CA PRO A 193 -8.26 38.47 25.25
C PRO A 193 -7.53 37.77 26.40
N TYR A 194 -7.49 36.43 26.40
CA TYR A 194 -6.87 35.59 27.42
C TYR A 194 -5.62 34.87 26.91
N ALA A 195 -5.14 35.16 25.69
CA ALA A 195 -3.89 34.58 25.19
C ALA A 195 -2.71 35.03 26.06
N GLU A 196 -1.96 34.04 26.56
CA GLU A 196 -0.79 34.26 27.40
C GLU A 196 0.24 35.11 26.62
N LYS A 197 0.52 36.32 27.14
CA LYS A 197 1.44 37.27 26.50
C LYS A 197 2.82 36.62 26.38
N ARG A 198 3.20 36.24 25.16
CA ARG A 198 4.52 35.68 24.88
C ARG A 198 5.59 36.69 25.28
N GLN A 199 6.38 36.36 26.30
CA GLN A 199 7.46 37.21 26.76
C GLN A 199 8.48 37.41 25.63
N PRO A 200 8.91 38.65 25.33
CA PRO A 200 9.78 38.95 24.19
C PRO A 200 11.24 38.58 24.52
N TRP A 201 11.52 37.31 24.81
CA TRP A 201 12.85 36.80 25.15
C TRP A 201 13.89 37.12 24.07
N LEU A 202 13.48 37.17 22.81
CA LEU A 202 14.35 37.56 21.70
C LEU A 202 14.87 39.01 21.82
N VAL A 203 14.06 39.91 22.36
CA VAL A 203 14.44 41.32 22.58
C VAL A 203 15.46 41.42 23.71
N TYR A 204 15.27 40.68 24.80
CA TYR A 204 16.25 40.59 25.88
C TYR A 204 17.56 39.95 25.40
N PHE A 205 17.48 38.92 24.57
CA PHE A 205 18.65 38.27 23.97
C PHE A 205 19.41 39.22 23.04
N LEU A 206 18.73 39.90 22.10
CA LEU A 206 19.37 40.89 21.23
C LEU A 206 20.00 42.02 22.03
N GLY A 207 19.32 42.51 23.07
CA GLY A 207 19.85 43.53 23.97
C GLY A 207 21.13 43.06 24.67
N GLY A 208 21.13 41.83 25.20
CA GLY A 208 22.32 41.23 25.81
C GLY A 208 23.50 41.09 24.84
N VAL A 209 23.24 40.66 23.61
CA VAL A 209 24.26 40.55 22.56
C VAL A 209 24.86 41.92 22.22
N LEU A 210 24.01 42.96 22.10
CA LEU A 210 24.45 44.32 21.84
C LEU A 210 25.36 44.86 22.95
N VAL A 211 25.03 44.59 24.22
CA VAL A 211 25.86 44.98 25.37
C VAL A 211 27.21 44.26 25.34
N VAL A 212 27.23 42.95 25.07
CA VAL A 212 28.48 42.18 24.96
C VAL A 212 29.36 42.72 23.83
N LEU A 213 28.78 43.02 22.67
CA LEU A 213 29.51 43.61 21.55
C LEU A 213 30.07 45.00 21.89
N ALA A 214 29.30 45.83 22.60
CA ALA A 214 29.77 47.14 23.06
C ALA A 214 30.94 47.03 24.04
N VAL A 215 30.88 46.06 24.98
CA VAL A 215 31.98 45.80 25.94
C VAL A 215 33.23 45.28 25.23
N LEU A 216 33.08 44.36 24.28
CA LEU A 216 34.20 43.84 23.49
C LEU A 216 34.84 44.92 22.61
N TRP A 217 34.02 45.79 22.02
CA TRP A 217 34.50 46.93 21.24
C TRP A 217 35.27 47.92 22.11
N TRP A 218 34.75 48.25 23.29
CA TRP A 218 35.43 49.11 24.26
C TRP A 218 36.78 48.52 24.69
N HIS A 219 36.81 47.22 25.02
CA HIS A 219 38.04 46.57 25.47
C HIS A 219 39.10 46.54 24.36
N ARG A 220 38.71 46.32 23.10
CA ARG A 220 39.60 46.35 21.94
C ARG A 220 40.23 47.73 21.72
N HIS A 221 39.49 48.80 21.98
CA HIS A 221 39.96 50.17 21.77
C HIS A 221 40.90 50.68 22.87
N LYS A 222 40.93 50.03 24.04
CA LYS A 222 41.79 50.41 25.18
C LYS A 222 43.14 49.67 25.20
N SER A 223 43.31 48.66 24.35
CA SER A 223 44.50 47.79 24.29
C SER A 223 45.34 47.96 23.00
N GLY A 224 45.14 49.05 22.26
CA GLY A 224 45.99 49.49 21.15
C GLY A 224 46.41 50.93 21.38
#